data_AF-A0A4U6D512-F1
#
_entry.id   AF-A0A4U6D512-F1
#
_cell.length_a   1.000
_cell.length_b   1.000
_cell.length_c   1.000
_cell.angle_alpha   90.00
_cell.angle_beta   90.00
_cell.angle_gamma   90.00
#
_symmetry.space_group_name_H-M   'P 1'
#
loop_
_entity.id
_entity.type
_entity.pdbx_description
1 polymer ?
#
loop_
_entity_poly.entity_id
_entity_poly.type
_entity_poly.pdbx_seq_one_letter_code
_entity_poly.pdbx_strand_id
1 'polypeptide(L)'
;MTIEVESSAQFYEIEDSDLPNDRRITENIALEKIGDSIFKARKYIGIKARSAVMPQEYNLILNPLYPGYYDLIKVISVEDYQRDNRL
;
A
#
# COMPACT_ATOMS: atom_id res chain seq x y z
N MET A 1 13.06 -2.04 7.72
CA MET A 1 11.94 -2.47 8.59
C MET A 1 11.25 -3.62 7.90
N THR A 2 10.93 -4.68 8.64
CA THR A 2 10.18 -5.83 8.13
C THR A 2 8.82 -5.88 8.81
N ILE A 3 7.77 -5.99 7.99
CA ILE A 3 6.38 -6.07 8.41
C ILE A 3 5.89 -7.49 8.16
N GLU A 4 5.37 -8.13 9.20
CA GLU A 4 4.63 -9.39 9.11
C GLU A 4 3.14 -9.09 8.95
N VAL A 5 2.52 -9.85 8.06
CA VAL A 5 1.10 -9.78 7.74
C VAL A 5 0.50 -11.16 7.91
N GLU A 6 -0.53 -11.28 8.75
CA GLU A 6 -1.24 -12.54 8.96
C GLU A 6 -1.85 -13.02 7.63
N SER A 7 -1.76 -14.33 7.36
CA SER A 7 -2.18 -14.92 6.08
C SER A 7 -3.68 -14.81 5.79
N SER A 8 -4.48 -14.57 6.82
CA SER A 8 -5.92 -14.32 6.71
C SER A 8 -6.26 -12.89 6.26
N ALA A 9 -5.30 -11.97 6.27
CA ALA A 9 -5.52 -10.58 5.94
C ALA A 9 -5.82 -10.40 4.45
N GLN A 10 -6.93 -9.71 4.13
CA GLN A 10 -7.39 -9.53 2.76
C GLN A 10 -7.00 -8.14 2.23
N PHE A 11 -6.27 -8.13 1.12
CA PHE A 11 -5.93 -6.91 0.38
C PHE A 11 -6.90 -6.71 -0.78
N TYR A 12 -7.20 -5.45 -1.07
CA TYR A 12 -7.84 -5.08 -2.32
C TYR A 12 -6.76 -4.95 -3.40
N GLU A 13 -6.74 -5.86 -4.37
CA GLU A 13 -5.89 -5.73 -5.55
C GLU A 13 -6.57 -4.80 -6.55
N ILE A 14 -5.93 -3.65 -6.80
CA ILE A 14 -6.42 -2.69 -7.79
C ILE A 14 -5.84 -3.02 -9.15
N GLU A 15 -6.71 -3.16 -10.15
CA GLU A 15 -6.29 -3.45 -11.51
C GLU A 15 -5.73 -2.20 -12.19
N ASP A 16 -4.80 -2.41 -13.13
CA ASP A 16 -4.22 -1.31 -13.90
C ASP A 16 -5.27 -0.54 -14.70
N SER A 17 -6.35 -1.22 -15.13
CA SER A 17 -7.48 -0.61 -15.84
C SER A 17 -8.34 0.31 -14.98
N ASP A 18 -8.29 0.15 -13.64
CA ASP A 18 -9.05 0.97 -12.70
C ASP A 18 -8.28 2.24 -12.30
N LEU A 19 -7.03 2.36 -12.75
CA LEU A 19 -6.16 3.47 -12.47
C LEU A 19 -6.19 4.51 -13.61
N PRO A 20 -6.08 5.81 -13.30
CA PRO A 20 -5.93 6.85 -14.30
C PRO A 20 -4.72 6.61 -15.22
N ASN A 21 -4.84 6.98 -16.50
CA ASN A 21 -3.75 6.85 -17.47
C ASN A 21 -2.49 7.64 -17.05
N ASP A 22 -2.67 8.73 -16.32
CA ASP A 22 -1.63 9.62 -15.81
C ASP A 22 -1.14 9.25 -14.39
N ARG A 23 -1.40 8.02 -13.94
CA ARG A 23 -0.99 7.51 -12.61
C ARG A 23 0.51 7.63 -12.28
N ARG A 24 1.35 7.86 -13.28
CA ARG A 24 2.81 8.05 -13.11
C ARG A 24 3.19 9.50 -12.83
N ILE A 25 2.27 10.45 -13.00
CA ILE A 25 2.50 11.86 -12.67
C ILE A 25 2.35 12.03 -11.15
N THR A 26 3.31 12.71 -10.53
CA THR A 26 3.25 13.05 -9.11
C THR A 26 2.08 14.00 -8.82
N GLU A 27 1.59 14.01 -7.58
CA GLU A 27 0.46 14.88 -7.17
C GLU A 27 -0.87 14.58 -7.89
N ASN A 28 -1.05 13.32 -8.30
CA ASN A 28 -2.28 12.89 -8.95
C ASN A 28 -3.45 12.79 -7.95
N ILE A 29 -4.27 13.83 -7.91
CA ILE A 29 -5.46 13.94 -7.05
C ILE A 29 -6.45 12.78 -7.28
N ALA A 30 -6.51 12.21 -8.48
CA ALA A 30 -7.41 11.10 -8.76
C ALA A 30 -6.96 9.82 -8.02
N LEU A 31 -5.66 9.55 -7.95
CA LEU A 31 -5.11 8.43 -7.16
C LEU A 31 -5.39 8.59 -5.67
N GLU A 32 -5.22 9.81 -5.14
CA GLU A 32 -5.54 10.11 -3.75
C GLU A 32 -7.01 9.79 -3.44
N LYS A 33 -7.94 10.29 -4.26
CA LYS A 33 -9.39 10.04 -4.09
C LYS A 33 -9.75 8.56 -4.15
N ILE A 34 -9.12 7.80 -5.05
CA ILE A 34 -9.32 6.35 -5.16
C ILE A 34 -8.86 5.66 -3.86
N GLY A 35 -7.64 5.93 -3.41
CA GLY A 35 -7.09 5.36 -2.17
C GLY A 35 -7.96 5.72 -0.95
N ASP A 36 -8.35 6.98 -0.84
CA ASP A 36 -9.24 7.49 0.21
C ASP A 36 -10.57 6.74 0.28
N SER A 37 -11.21 6.54 -0.86
CA SER A 37 -12.48 5.82 -0.95
C SER A 37 -12.35 4.39 -0.46
N ILE A 38 -11.30 3.69 -0.90
CA ILE A 38 -11.01 2.30 -0.50
C ILE A 38 -10.75 2.22 1.02
N PHE A 39 -9.96 3.14 1.56
CA PHE A 39 -9.61 3.15 2.98
C PHE A 39 -10.80 3.49 3.87
N LYS A 40 -11.62 4.47 3.48
CA LYS A 40 -12.83 4.88 4.20
C LYS A 40 -13.88 3.77 4.23
N ALA A 41 -13.91 2.88 3.24
CA ALA A 41 -14.78 1.71 3.25
C ALA A 41 -14.41 0.69 4.34
N ARG A 42 -13.14 0.68 4.82
CA ARG A 42 -12.64 -0.20 5.90
C ARG A 42 -12.89 -1.70 5.67
N LYS A 43 -12.97 -2.11 4.41
CA LYS A 43 -13.29 -3.51 4.01
C LYS A 43 -12.06 -4.41 3.93
N TYR A 44 -10.91 -3.83 3.63
CA TYR A 44 -9.65 -4.55 3.39
C TYR A 44 -8.55 -3.98 4.28
N ILE A 45 -7.55 -4.82 4.61
CA ILE A 45 -6.41 -4.42 5.45
C ILE A 45 -5.52 -3.39 4.75
N GLY A 46 -5.61 -3.31 3.43
CA GLY A 46 -4.82 -2.45 2.58
C GLY A 46 -5.10 -2.65 1.11
N ILE A 47 -4.34 -1.95 0.28
CA ILE A 47 -4.36 -2.02 -1.18
C ILE A 47 -3.08 -2.71 -1.65
N LYS A 48 -3.21 -3.63 -2.59
CA LYS A 48 -2.11 -4.16 -3.40
C LYS A 48 -2.19 -3.50 -4.77
N ALA A 49 -1.18 -2.70 -5.10
CA ALA A 49 -1.13 -1.94 -6.35
C ALA A 49 0.15 -2.24 -7.10
N ARG A 50 0.08 -2.33 -8.43
CA ARG A 50 1.28 -2.48 -9.26
C ARG A 50 2.21 -1.29 -9.07
N SER A 51 3.52 -1.53 -8.94
CA SER A 51 4.48 -0.46 -8.77
C SER A 51 4.58 0.39 -10.03
N ALA A 52 4.48 1.72 -9.86
CA ALA A 52 4.61 2.68 -10.96
C ALA A 52 6.03 2.69 -11.56
N VAL A 53 7.03 2.33 -10.75
CA VAL A 53 8.46 2.32 -11.11
C VAL A 53 8.88 0.95 -11.65
N MET A 54 8.47 -0.14 -10.99
CA MET A 54 8.78 -1.51 -11.40
C MET A 54 7.50 -2.30 -11.68
N PRO A 55 6.96 -2.29 -12.91
CA PRO A 55 5.64 -2.86 -13.20
C PRO A 55 5.50 -4.36 -12.94
N GLN A 56 6.59 -5.11 -12.78
CA GLN A 56 6.54 -6.53 -12.41
C GLN A 56 6.33 -6.75 -10.90
N GLU A 57 6.49 -5.70 -10.11
CA GLU A 57 6.41 -5.71 -8.66
C GLU A 57 5.13 -5.02 -8.17
N TYR A 58 4.81 -5.25 -6.90
CA TYR A 58 3.66 -4.65 -6.23
C TYR A 58 4.08 -3.87 -5.00
N ASN A 59 3.39 -2.75 -4.77
CA ASN A 59 3.40 -2.03 -3.51
C ASN A 59 2.19 -2.44 -2.68
N LEU A 60 2.38 -2.52 -1.36
CA LEU A 60 1.30 -2.70 -0.39
C LEU A 60 1.10 -1.40 0.37
N ILE A 61 -0.12 -0.87 0.37
CA ILE A 61 -0.49 0.32 1.14
C ILE A 61 -1.41 -0.16 2.26
N LEU A 62 -0.94 -0.08 3.50
CA LEU A 62 -1.66 -0.58 4.67
C LEU A 62 -2.69 0.45 5.16
N ASN A 63 -3.86 0.00 5.58
CA ASN A 63 -4.96 0.82 6.09
C ASN A 63 -5.13 0.66 7.61
N PRO A 64 -4.55 1.55 8.44
CA PRO A 64 -4.69 1.49 9.89
C PRO A 64 -6.12 1.66 10.41
N LEU A 65 -7.06 2.09 9.55
CA LEU A 65 -8.48 2.24 9.90
C LEU A 65 -9.27 0.92 9.82
N TYR A 66 -8.66 -0.16 9.33
CA TYR A 66 -9.29 -1.47 9.28
C TYR A 66 -9.55 -2.03 10.70
N PRO A 67 -10.76 -2.51 11.02
CA PRO A 67 -11.05 -3.11 12.32
C PRO A 67 -10.16 -4.34 12.59
N GLY A 68 -9.38 -4.31 13.68
CA GLY A 68 -8.43 -5.38 13.99
C GLY A 68 -7.09 -5.27 13.26
N TYR A 69 -6.75 -4.10 12.69
CA TYR A 69 -5.48 -3.87 12.00
C TYR A 69 -4.26 -4.35 12.80
N TYR A 70 -4.19 -3.99 14.08
CA TYR A 70 -3.06 -4.33 14.95
C TYR A 70 -3.00 -5.81 15.34
N ASP A 71 -4.08 -6.57 15.13
CA ASP A 71 -4.07 -8.02 15.33
C ASP A 71 -3.47 -8.74 14.12
N LEU A 72 -3.51 -8.11 12.94
CA LEU A 72 -3.11 -8.70 11.66
C LEU A 72 -1.77 -8.19 11.12
N ILE A 73 -1.27 -7.07 11.63
CA ILE A 73 -0.03 -6.42 11.16
C ILE A 73 0.93 -6.21 12.32
N LYS A 74 2.15 -6.72 12.16
CA LYS A 74 3.22 -6.59 13.15
C LYS A 74 4.51 -6.07 12.51
N VAL A 75 5.19 -5.17 13.20
CA VAL A 75 6.58 -4.82 12.85
C VAL A 75 7.49 -5.81 13.56
N ILE A 76 8.14 -6.70 12.82
CA ILE A 76 8.96 -7.78 13.39
C ILE A 76 10.44 -7.41 13.47
N SER A 77 10.90 -6.47 12.64
CA SER A 77 12.26 -5.95 12.74
C SER A 77 12.34 -4.51 12.22
N VAL A 78 13.25 -3.75 12.81
CA VAL A 78 13.65 -2.43 12.31
C VAL A 78 15.15 -2.47 12.13
N GLU A 79 15.58 -2.47 10.87
CA GLU A 79 16.99 -2.36 10.50
C GLU A 79 17.37 -0.89 10.42
N ASP A 80 18.51 -0.53 10.99
CA ASP A 80 19.10 0.79 10.86
C ASP A 80 19.81 0.90 9.51
N TYR A 81 19.05 1.31 8.49
CA TYR A 81 19.62 1.63 7.18
C TYR A 81 20.38 2.94 7.27
N GLN A 82 21.70 2.84 7.24
CA GLN A 82 22.59 3.99 7.10
C GLN A 82 22.31 4.65 5.76
N ARG A 83 21.67 5.82 5.80
CA ARG A 83 21.34 6.61 4.62
C ARG A 83 22.64 7.04 3.93
N ASP A 84 22.88 6.56 2.72
CA ASP A 84 23.90 7.16 1.85
C ASP A 84 23.34 8.50 1.36
N ASN A 85 24.06 9.60 1.57
CA ASN A 85 23.62 10.93 1.12
C ASN A 85 23.60 11.09 -0.41
N ARG A 86 24.02 10.06 -1.16
CA ARG A 86 23.97 10.00 -2.62
C ARG A 86 22.85 9.09 -3.14
N LEU A 87 22.14 8.39 -2.24
CA LEU A 87 20.97 7.54 -2.53
C LEU A 87 19.68 8.18 -2.03
#